data_AF-A0A7T5E2E7-F1
#
_entry.id   AF-A0A7T5E2E7-F1
#
_cell.length_a   1.000
_cell.length_b   1.000
_cell.length_c   1.000
_cell.angle_alpha   90.00
_cell.angle_beta   90.00
_cell.angle_gamma   90.00
#
_symmetry.space_group_name_H-M   'P 1'
#
loop_
_entity.id
_entity.type
_entity.pdbx_description
1 polymer ?
#
loop_
_entity_poly.entity_id
_entity_poly.type
_entity_poly.pdbx_seq_one_letter_code
_entity_poly.pdbx_strand_id
1 'polypeptide(L)'
;MTANTKSITINTKSLGRYVQSLAMTAVVAGLLPLGLMGLMIFGLGLAQACVPSLDLYGQGIHCCLDVLRVFGSGDPRQGILTIVATSSLVGMLFDTYTFCHGRHSPYR
;
A
#
# COMPACT_ATOMS: atom_id res chain seq x y z
N MET A 1 30.64 -35.83 -17.75
CA MET A 1 30.20 -34.46 -17.41
C MET A 1 28.99 -34.56 -16.50
N THR A 2 29.21 -34.53 -15.19
CA THR A 2 28.17 -34.66 -14.16
C THR A 2 27.66 -33.26 -13.81
N ALA A 3 26.41 -32.96 -14.17
CA ALA A 3 25.73 -31.73 -13.77
C ALA A 3 25.49 -31.77 -12.26
N ASN A 4 26.20 -30.92 -11.52
CA ASN A 4 26.01 -30.73 -10.09
C ASN A 4 24.75 -29.87 -9.88
N THR A 5 23.59 -30.53 -9.75
CA THR A 5 22.35 -29.92 -9.27
C THR A 5 22.53 -29.60 -7.79
N LYS A 6 23.12 -28.44 -7.51
CA LYS A 6 23.16 -27.84 -6.18
C LYS A 6 21.71 -27.56 -5.77
N SER A 7 21.09 -28.55 -5.12
CA SER A 7 19.78 -28.46 -4.50
C SER A 7 19.76 -27.21 -3.64
N ILE A 8 18.99 -26.21 -4.05
CA ILE A 8 18.78 -24.99 -3.29
C ILE A 8 17.96 -25.42 -2.08
N THR A 9 18.64 -25.70 -0.97
CA THR A 9 18.00 -25.99 0.31
C THR A 9 17.28 -24.73 0.78
N ILE A 10 16.03 -24.54 0.35
CA ILE A 10 15.17 -23.44 0.79
C ILE A 10 14.89 -23.69 2.28
N ASN A 11 15.61 -22.97 3.13
CA ASN A 11 15.41 -23.02 4.57
C ASN A 11 14.03 -22.43 4.87
N THR A 12 13.04 -23.28 5.17
CA THR A 12 11.63 -22.92 5.37
C THR A 12 11.44 -21.79 6.38
N LYS A 13 12.34 -21.68 7.38
CA LYS A 13 12.38 -20.58 8.35
C LYS A 13 12.75 -19.22 7.74
N SER A 14 13.59 -19.20 6.70
CA SER A 14 13.93 -17.98 5.96
C SER A 14 12.79 -17.55 5.05
N LEU A 15 12.11 -18.50 4.41
CA LEU A 15 11.00 -18.21 3.51
C LEU A 15 9.80 -17.66 4.29
N GLY A 16 9.49 -18.23 5.46
CA GLY A 16 8.41 -17.76 6.32
C GLY A 16 8.58 -16.31 6.78
N ARG A 17 9.79 -15.92 7.21
CA ARG A 17 10.08 -14.53 7.62
C ARG A 17 9.97 -13.54 6.46
N TYR A 18 10.32 -13.96 5.24
CA TYR A 18 10.19 -13.15 4.05
C TYR A 18 8.72 -12.92 3.67
N VAL A 19 7.92 -13.99 3.63
CA VAL A 19 6.46 -13.88 3.36
C VAL A 19 5.76 -13.05 4.43
N GLN A 20 6.18 -13.15 5.69
CA GLN A 20 5.69 -12.30 6.76
C GLN A 20 6.02 -10.82 6.54
N SER A 21 7.27 -10.49 6.16
CA SER A 21 7.67 -9.12 5.80
C SER A 21 6.83 -8.59 4.63
N LEU A 22 6.69 -9.40 3.59
CA LEU A 22 5.94 -9.07 2.39
C LEU A 22 4.46 -8.79 2.70
N ALA A 23 3.84 -9.62 3.54
CA ALA A 23 2.47 -9.46 3.98
C ALA A 23 2.29 -8.19 4.83
N MET A 24 3.21 -7.91 5.76
CA MET A 24 3.18 -6.69 6.57
C MET A 24 3.33 -5.44 5.68
N THR A 25 4.27 -5.45 4.74
CA THR A 25 4.49 -4.34 3.82
C THR A 25 3.28 -4.12 2.90
N ALA A 26 2.66 -5.20 2.39
CA ALA A 26 1.44 -5.12 1.61
C ALA A 26 0.30 -4.46 2.41
N VAL A 27 0.08 -4.89 3.65
CA VAL A 27 -0.95 -4.32 4.52
C VAL A 27 -0.67 -2.84 4.83
N VAL A 28 0.56 -2.49 5.20
CA VAL A 28 0.93 -1.11 5.52
C VAL A 28 0.83 -0.20 4.30
N ALA A 29 1.38 -0.61 3.16
CA ALA A 29 1.32 0.17 1.92
C ALA A 29 -0.10 0.28 1.35
N GLY A 30 -0.93 -0.75 1.54
CA GLY A 30 -2.36 -0.74 1.23
C GLY A 30 -3.17 0.20 2.11
N LEU A 31 -2.90 0.20 3.42
CA LEU A 31 -3.60 1.03 4.40
C LEU A 31 -3.17 2.50 4.36
N LEU A 32 -1.94 2.80 3.96
CA LEU A 32 -1.43 4.17 3.91
C LEU A 32 -2.31 5.15 3.09
N PRO A 33 -2.68 4.85 1.82
CA PRO A 33 -3.54 5.75 1.05
C PRO A 33 -4.97 5.85 1.63
N LEU A 34 -5.53 4.77 2.19
CA LEU A 34 -6.82 4.85 2.89
C LEU A 34 -6.73 5.71 4.15
N GLY A 35 -5.66 5.56 4.93
CA GLY A 35 -5.41 6.34 6.13
C GLY A 35 -5.27 7.82 5.82
N LEU A 36 -4.57 8.17 4.73
CA LEU A 36 -4.46 9.56 4.26
C LEU A 36 -5.81 10.16 3.87
N MET A 37 -6.66 9.41 3.13
CA MET A 37 -8.01 9.86 2.81
C MET A 37 -8.87 10.04 4.06
N GLY A 38 -8.81 9.09 5.00
CA GLY A 38 -9.52 9.19 6.27
C GLY A 38 -9.07 10.39 7.11
N LEU A 39 -7.76 10.63 7.20
CA LEU A 39 -7.19 11.78 7.89
C LEU A 39 -7.62 13.10 7.25
N MET A 40 -7.67 13.16 5.92
CA MET A 40 -8.13 14.35 5.19
C MET A 40 -9.61 14.64 5.50
N ILE A 41 -10.48 13.63 5.44
CA ILE A 41 -11.91 13.78 5.77
C ILE A 41 -12.09 14.20 7.23
N PHE A 42 -11.35 13.58 8.15
CA PHE A 42 -11.38 13.94 9.56
C PHE A 42 -10.93 15.38 9.80
N GLY A 43 -9.83 15.80 9.16
CA GLY A 43 -9.33 17.18 9.23
C GLY A 43 -10.31 18.20 8.66
N LEU A 44 -10.98 17.87 7.55
CA LEU A 44 -12.04 18.70 6.97
C LEU A 44 -13.24 18.83 7.90
N GLY A 45 -13.64 17.74 8.58
CA GLY A 45 -14.72 17.77 9.58
C GLY A 45 -14.38 18.68 10.75
N LEU A 46 -13.13 18.63 11.22
CA LEU A 46 -12.63 19.52 12.27
C LEU A 46 -12.61 20.99 11.81
N ALA A 47 -12.16 21.24 10.58
CA ALA A 47 -12.13 22.59 10.00
C ALA A 47 -13.53 23.19 9.84
N GLN A 48 -14.52 22.38 9.41
CA GLN A 48 -15.91 22.81 9.31
C GLN A 48 -16.52 23.17 10.67
N ALA A 49 -16.13 22.48 11.74
CA ALA A 49 -16.55 22.84 13.10
C ALA A 49 -15.99 24.20 13.55
N CYS A 50 -14.82 24.60 13.06
CA CYS A 50 -14.23 25.91 13.36
C CYS A 50 -14.78 27.03 12.47
N VAL A 51 -15.16 26.73 11.22
CA VAL A 51 -15.66 27.71 10.25
C VAL A 51 -16.96 27.18 9.60
N PRO A 52 -18.11 27.33 10.27
CA PRO A 52 -19.39 26.76 9.81
C PRO A 52 -19.93 27.42 8.53
N SER A 53 -19.35 28.54 8.11
CA SER A 53 -19.77 29.32 6.95
C SER A 53 -19.40 28.69 5.59
N LEU A 54 -18.46 27.74 5.57
CA LEU A 54 -18.05 27.04 4.35
C LEU A 54 -18.33 25.54 4.47
N ASP A 55 -18.99 24.96 3.46
CA ASP A 55 -19.23 23.52 3.35
C ASP A 55 -17.98 22.76 2.85
N LEU A 56 -16.88 22.90 3.59
CA LEU A 56 -15.60 22.26 3.28
C LEU A 56 -15.70 20.73 3.39
N TYR A 57 -16.50 20.23 4.32
CA TYR A 57 -16.67 18.80 4.54
C TYR A 57 -17.42 18.14 3.39
N GLY A 58 -18.56 18.72 2.97
CA GLY A 58 -19.33 18.22 1.83
C GLY A 58 -18.50 18.22 0.56
N GLN A 59 -17.85 19.33 0.25
CA GLN A 59 -17.02 19.47 -0.94
C GLN A 59 -15.81 18.51 -0.94
N GLY A 60 -15.19 18.31 0.22
CA GLY A 60 -14.08 17.38 0.39
C GLY A 60 -14.47 15.91 0.24
N ILE A 61 -15.64 15.51 0.73
CA ILE A 61 -16.19 14.16 0.51
C ILE A 61 -16.47 13.93 -0.96
N HIS A 62 -17.12 14.88 -1.62
CA HIS A 62 -17.40 14.78 -3.06
C HIS A 62 -16.12 14.64 -3.88
N CYS A 63 -15.09 15.42 -3.55
CA CYS A 63 -13.77 15.31 -4.16
C CYS A 63 -13.14 13.92 -3.95
N CYS A 64 -13.16 13.39 -2.72
CA CYS A 64 -12.66 12.03 -2.45
C CYS A 64 -13.42 10.96 -3.25
N LEU A 65 -14.75 11.05 -3.29
CA LEU A 65 -15.58 10.12 -4.05
C LEU A 65 -15.28 10.19 -5.55
N ASP A 66 -15.08 11.38 -6.10
CA ASP A 66 -14.76 11.54 -7.52
C ASP A 66 -13.38 10.99 -7.86
N VAL A 67 -12.37 11.20 -7.00
CA VAL A 67 -11.06 10.55 -7.14
C VAL A 67 -11.21 9.03 -7.18
N LEU A 68 -11.97 8.46 -6.24
CA LEU A 68 -12.27 7.02 -6.22
C LEU A 68 -13.01 6.56 -7.49
N ARG A 69 -13.94 7.36 -8.02
CA ARG A 69 -14.65 7.03 -9.26
C ARG A 69 -13.71 7.05 -10.47
N VAL A 70 -12.77 7.98 -10.54
CA VAL A 70 -11.77 8.04 -11.61
C VAL A 70 -10.94 6.76 -11.64
N PHE A 71 -10.52 6.27 -10.48
CA PHE A 71 -9.77 5.00 -10.38
C PHE A 71 -10.64 3.74 -10.48
N GLY A 72 -11.96 3.87 -10.35
CA GLY A 72 -12.92 2.78 -10.23
C GLY A 72 -13.93 2.69 -11.37
N SER A 73 -13.65 3.28 -12.53
CA SER A 73 -14.54 3.26 -13.70
C SER A 73 -15.97 3.78 -13.40
N GLY A 74 -16.09 4.76 -12.51
CA GLY A 74 -17.37 5.33 -12.08
C GLY A 74 -17.91 4.74 -10.77
N ASP A 75 -17.38 3.61 -10.29
CA ASP A 75 -17.73 3.01 -9.01
C ASP A 75 -16.65 3.27 -7.94
N PRO A 76 -16.94 4.04 -6.88
CA PRO A 76 -15.92 4.43 -5.91
C PRO A 76 -15.35 3.23 -5.13
N ARG A 77 -16.13 2.15 -4.97
CA ARG A 77 -15.68 0.90 -4.33
C ARG A 77 -14.57 0.22 -5.12
N GLN A 78 -14.68 0.24 -6.45
CA GLN A 78 -13.63 -0.28 -7.32
C GLN A 78 -12.37 0.58 -7.19
N GLY A 79 -12.52 1.91 -7.07
CA GLY A 79 -11.40 2.82 -6.82
C GLY A 79 -10.61 2.50 -5.56
N ILE A 80 -11.31 2.20 -4.45
CA ILE A 80 -10.67 1.74 -3.20
C ILE A 80 -9.85 0.48 -3.46
N LEU A 81 -10.44 -0.51 -4.14
CA LEU A 81 -9.76 -1.76 -4.45
C LEU A 81 -8.51 -1.52 -5.32
N THR A 82 -8.63 -0.68 -6.35
CA THR A 82 -7.53 -0.32 -7.25
C THR A 82 -6.39 0.36 -6.49
N ILE A 83 -6.70 1.32 -5.62
CA ILE A 83 -5.70 2.04 -4.82
C ILE A 83 -4.97 1.08 -3.88
N VAL A 84 -5.72 0.26 -3.12
CA VAL A 84 -5.13 -0.74 -2.22
C VAL A 84 -4.26 -1.72 -2.98
N ALA A 85 -4.74 -2.25 -4.10
CA ALA A 85 -4.03 -3.25 -4.87
C ALA A 85 -2.73 -2.69 -5.46
N THR A 86 -2.80 -1.49 -6.05
CA THR A 86 -1.62 -0.85 -6.67
C THR A 86 -0.59 -0.44 -5.61
N SER A 87 -1.00 0.17 -4.50
CA SER A 87 -0.07 0.57 -3.45
C SER A 87 0.56 -0.63 -2.73
N SER A 88 -0.23 -1.68 -2.47
CA SER A 88 0.27 -2.93 -1.90
C SER A 88 1.28 -3.59 -2.84
N LEU A 89 1.01 -3.61 -4.15
CA LEU A 89 1.91 -4.18 -5.14
C LEU A 89 3.24 -3.43 -5.17
N VAL A 90 3.21 -2.09 -5.22
CA VAL A 90 4.42 -1.26 -5.19
C VAL A 90 5.20 -1.47 -3.88
N GLY A 91 4.52 -1.54 -2.75
CA GLY A 91 5.13 -1.85 -1.46
C GLY A 91 5.81 -3.21 -1.43
N MET A 92 5.15 -4.25 -1.93
CA MET A 92 5.74 -5.59 -2.06
C MET A 92 6.95 -5.61 -3.00
N LEU A 93 6.91 -4.86 -4.10
CA LEU A 93 8.02 -4.76 -5.05
C LEU A 93 9.24 -4.08 -4.39
N PHE A 94 8.99 -3.05 -3.58
CA PHE A 94 10.02 -2.36 -2.82
C PHE A 94 10.63 -3.24 -1.72
N ASP A 95 9.82 -4.00 -0.98
CA ASP A 95 10.28 -4.98 0.02
C ASP A 95 11.14 -6.07 -0.64
N THR A 96 10.68 -6.59 -1.79
CA THR A 96 11.43 -7.56 -2.59
C THR A 96 12.77 -6.98 -3.07
N TYR A 97 12.78 -5.74 -3.55
CA TYR A 97 13.98 -5.07 -4.03
C TYR A 97 15.01 -4.89 -2.90
N THR A 98 14.60 -4.38 -1.74
CA THR A 98 15.50 -4.19 -0.60
C THR A 98 16.06 -5.52 -0.08
N PHE A 99 15.26 -6.59 -0.09
CA PHE A 99 15.70 -7.93 0.26
C PHE A 99 16.72 -8.50 -0.72
N CYS A 100 16.47 -8.39 -2.03
CA CYS A 100 17.39 -8.87 -3.07
C CYS A 100 18.69 -8.05 -3.10
N HIS A 101 18.59 -6.73 -2.99
CA HIS A 101 19.74 -5.83 -2.95
C HIS A 101 20.58 -6.02 -1.68
N GLY A 102 19.93 -6.17 -0.52
CA GLY A 102 20.62 -6.43 0.75
C GLY A 102 21.38 -7.75 0.78
N ARG A 103 20.98 -8.75 -0.04
CA ARG A 103 21.74 -10.00 -0.22
C ARG A 103 22.93 -9.90 -1.18
N HIS A 104 22.97 -8.88 -2.05
CA HIS A 104 24.03 -8.73 -3.05
C HIS A 104 25.17 -7.81 -2.59
N SER A 105 25.05 -7.14 -1.43
CA SER A 105 26.15 -6.35 -0.88
C SER A 105 27.22 -7.27 -0.27
N PRO A 106 28.45 -7.32 -0.82
CA PRO A 106 29.52 -8.20 -0.34
C PRO A 106 30.22 -7.68 0.94
N TYR A 107 29.64 -6.68 1.63
CA TYR A 107 30.22 -6.07 2.84
C TYR A 107 29.38 -6.37 4.09
N ARG A 108 29.21 -7.67 4.40
CA ARG A 108 28.87 -8.13 5.74
C ARG A 108 29.65 -9.39 6.10
#